data_AF-A0A6C0H3L1-F1
#
_entry.id   AF-A0A6C0H3L1-F1
#
_cell.length_a   1.000
_cell.length_b   1.000
_cell.length_c   1.000
_cell.angle_alpha   90.00
_cell.angle_beta   90.00
_cell.angle_gamma   90.00
#
_symmetry.space_group_name_H-M   'P 1'
#
loop_
_entity.id
_entity.type
_entity.pdbx_description
1 polymer ?
#
loop_
_entity_poly.entity_id
_entity_poly.type
_entity_poly.pdbx_seq_one_letter_code
_entity_poly.pdbx_strand_id
1 'polypeptide(L)'
;MSSARYIEVDSTYRNRKEWPNPSEFEVLISQSGRKDKSQANDMVSLSAPFSASWTGAAFNKLSSSPKLEATVNDIESPTGAAGDYKTTLFLKTASPGMFQKTENYYVGAVANSTGATQNVASRITSYTYLGPSQAQITLESSISLFSDSTILIVDPTHISTSTDLDFYQIFIPNGRTGFNAYPGYILWNETKQSGGNIVSYDTNTKIARVSKDKVANWNANDKFSIRKQAPTIFGQLNNSTASSTIFSLPSTFSDCSCEYAKCYIKVGDELRLIVSYTSLTFKLTEAQNNANTIVFPANASNVTDFYVGMYIKKNNEVRKIIQYTSETNSSTGVITKTASLDSGFFSTGNVGDTISIKSGSVDIPLPTNAFTNGANFEIFCFSYDNHNPFVYTGSVTSQQETSCYQIELMDIILPNKILNCGFGSRIAFYPYLYVELSNISGSSSGTRNAIYSNNPNAVRAVFRVPIYDVQNPIASAFVKLDGDGMIQTLKFKPNDNIFFSVRLPNGDLFKTLEAEKYSPYEPNPDIQISALFSFKKL
;
A
#
# COMPACT_ATOMS: atom_id res chain seq x y z
N MET A 1 -6.58 -40.43 24.39
CA MET A 1 -7.59 -39.51 23.81
C MET A 1 -6.85 -38.47 22.99
N SER A 2 -7.10 -38.38 21.68
CA SER A 2 -6.52 -37.31 20.85
C SER A 2 -7.16 -35.99 21.26
N SER A 3 -6.38 -35.05 21.79
CA SER A 3 -6.82 -33.67 21.99
C SER A 3 -7.02 -32.99 20.63
N ALA A 4 -8.06 -32.17 20.52
CA ALA A 4 -8.20 -31.28 19.37
C ALA A 4 -7.04 -30.27 19.34
N ARG A 5 -6.57 -29.95 18.14
CA ARG A 5 -5.60 -28.88 17.88
C ARG A 5 -6.23 -27.85 16.97
N TYR A 6 -5.81 -26.60 17.09
CA TYR A 6 -6.37 -25.52 16.31
C TYR A 6 -5.35 -24.98 15.32
N ILE A 7 -5.81 -24.67 14.11
CA ILE A 7 -5.01 -23.99 13.08
C ILE A 7 -5.74 -22.70 12.73
N GLU A 8 -5.04 -21.57 12.92
CA GLU A 8 -5.48 -20.26 12.43
C GLU A 8 -4.78 -19.97 11.10
N VAL A 9 -5.56 -19.50 10.14
CA VAL A 9 -5.10 -19.05 8.83
C VAL A 9 -5.43 -17.57 8.72
N ASP A 10 -4.40 -16.72 8.63
CA ASP A 10 -4.54 -15.27 8.53
C ASP A 10 -3.88 -14.78 7.23
N SER A 11 -4.70 -14.23 6.35
CA SER A 11 -4.28 -13.70 5.05
C SER A 11 -3.29 -12.54 5.17
N THR A 12 -3.24 -11.85 6.31
CA THR A 12 -2.30 -10.75 6.58
C THR A 12 -0.87 -11.18 6.32
N TYR A 13 -0.52 -12.44 6.60
CA TYR A 13 0.86 -12.94 6.56
C TYR A 13 1.21 -13.75 5.29
N ARG A 14 0.37 -13.66 4.24
CA ARG A 14 0.62 -14.35 2.96
C ARG A 14 1.73 -13.67 2.15
N ASN A 15 2.29 -14.40 1.18
CA ASN A 15 3.11 -13.79 0.14
C ASN A 15 2.23 -13.02 -0.84
N ARG A 16 2.05 -11.71 -0.64
CA ARG A 16 1.14 -10.89 -1.47
C ARG A 16 1.58 -10.72 -2.92
N LYS A 17 2.85 -11.00 -3.24
CA LYS A 17 3.36 -11.00 -4.62
C LYS A 17 2.84 -12.19 -5.42
N GLU A 18 2.69 -13.33 -4.77
CA GLU A 18 2.21 -14.58 -5.38
C GLU A 18 0.69 -14.75 -5.22
N TRP A 19 0.18 -14.37 -4.05
CA TRP A 19 -1.23 -14.47 -3.66
C TRP A 19 -1.81 -13.07 -3.38
N PRO A 20 -2.10 -12.26 -4.41
CA PRO A 20 -2.56 -10.89 -4.21
C PRO A 20 -3.93 -10.82 -3.51
N ASN A 21 -4.80 -11.81 -3.72
CA ASN A 21 -6.13 -11.84 -3.12
C ASN A 21 -6.09 -12.44 -1.69
N PRO A 22 -6.57 -11.74 -0.64
CA PRO A 22 -6.67 -12.29 0.72
C PRO A 22 -7.51 -13.56 0.83
N SER A 23 -8.38 -13.85 -0.15
CA SER A 23 -9.30 -14.98 -0.09
C SER A 23 -8.78 -16.28 -0.71
N GLU A 24 -7.55 -16.29 -1.24
CA GLU A 24 -6.93 -17.47 -1.84
C GLU A 24 -5.43 -17.37 -1.66
N PHE A 25 -4.87 -18.24 -0.82
CA PHE A 25 -3.44 -18.24 -0.57
C PHE A 25 -2.95 -19.57 -0.01
N GLU A 26 -1.64 -19.76 -0.15
CA GLU A 26 -0.89 -20.82 0.49
C GLU A 26 -0.34 -20.35 1.84
N VAL A 27 -0.56 -21.15 2.87
CA VAL A 27 0.09 -21.04 4.17
C VAL A 27 1.27 -22.00 4.18
N LEU A 28 2.47 -21.45 4.11
CA LEU A 28 3.68 -22.25 4.22
C LEU A 28 3.84 -22.77 5.64
N ILE A 29 4.23 -24.03 5.76
CA ILE A 29 4.67 -24.60 7.02
C ILE A 29 6.20 -24.61 7.03
N SER A 30 6.82 -23.96 8.01
CA SER A 30 8.28 -23.93 8.15
C SER A 30 8.72 -24.10 9.60
N GLN A 31 9.94 -24.61 9.77
CA GLN A 31 10.63 -24.62 11.06
C GLN A 31 11.45 -23.32 11.30
N SER A 32 11.65 -22.50 10.26
CA SER A 32 12.36 -21.23 10.36
C SER A 32 11.39 -20.06 10.51
N GLY A 33 11.77 -19.05 11.30
CA GLY A 33 11.01 -17.82 11.49
C GLY A 33 11.08 -16.84 10.31
N ARG A 34 10.78 -15.57 10.58
CA ARG A 34 10.78 -14.48 9.60
C ARG A 34 12.14 -14.31 8.94
N LYS A 35 12.12 -14.01 7.64
CA LYS A 35 13.31 -13.77 6.84
C LYS A 35 13.86 -12.37 7.06
N ASP A 36 15.16 -12.22 6.87
CA ASP A 36 15.81 -10.91 6.86
C ASP A 36 15.55 -10.15 5.54
N LYS A 37 16.06 -8.92 5.47
CA LYS A 37 15.96 -8.04 4.29
C LYS A 37 16.45 -8.69 2.98
N SER A 38 17.46 -9.57 3.05
CA SER A 38 18.09 -10.17 1.88
C SER A 38 17.28 -11.34 1.31
N GLN A 39 16.56 -12.03 2.19
CA GLN A 39 15.77 -13.23 1.86
C GLN A 39 14.26 -12.98 1.85
N ALA A 40 13.80 -11.78 2.22
CA ALA A 40 12.39 -11.43 2.33
C ALA A 40 11.62 -11.68 1.03
N ASN A 41 10.47 -12.34 1.14
CA ASN A 41 9.59 -12.61 0.00
C ASN A 41 8.59 -11.46 -0.24
N ASP A 42 8.11 -10.84 0.84
CA ASP A 42 7.15 -9.74 0.83
C ASP A 42 7.63 -8.62 1.75
N MET A 43 8.56 -7.82 1.22
CA MET A 43 9.20 -6.73 1.97
C MET A 43 8.19 -5.63 2.31
N VAL A 44 8.10 -5.28 3.58
CA VAL A 44 7.28 -4.16 4.05
C VAL A 44 8.16 -3.06 4.62
N SER A 45 7.77 -1.81 4.37
CA SER A 45 8.32 -0.63 5.02
C SER A 45 7.25 0.12 5.78
N LEU A 46 7.47 0.34 7.07
CA LEU A 46 6.60 1.16 7.92
C LEU A 46 6.62 2.65 7.53
N SER A 47 7.59 3.05 6.71
CA SER A 47 7.70 4.39 6.14
C SER A 47 6.86 4.59 4.88
N ALA A 48 6.37 3.51 4.26
CA ALA A 48 5.52 3.60 3.09
C ALA A 48 4.16 4.22 3.46
N PRO A 49 3.57 5.08 2.61
CA PRO A 49 2.29 5.69 2.89
C PRO A 49 1.17 4.64 2.89
N PHE A 50 0.48 4.52 4.03
CA PHE A 50 -0.64 3.61 4.19
C PHE A 50 -1.81 4.01 3.28
N SER A 51 -2.18 5.29 3.31
CA SER A 51 -3.20 5.87 2.43
C SER A 51 -2.59 6.45 1.15
N ALA A 52 -3.43 6.62 0.13
CA ALA A 52 -3.05 7.47 -1.01
C ALA A 52 -2.78 8.88 -0.49
N SER A 53 -1.74 9.53 -1.01
CA SER A 53 -1.48 10.93 -0.66
C SER A 53 -2.57 11.84 -1.22
N TRP A 54 -2.95 12.86 -0.47
CA TRP A 54 -3.93 13.85 -0.89
C TRP A 54 -3.40 15.26 -0.66
N THR A 55 -3.93 16.22 -1.41
CA THR A 55 -3.67 17.64 -1.15
C THR A 55 -4.79 18.14 -0.25
N GLY A 56 -4.43 18.73 0.90
CA GLY A 56 -5.43 19.36 1.76
C GLY A 56 -6.08 20.54 1.04
N ALA A 57 -7.29 20.92 1.45
CA ALA A 57 -8.04 22.01 0.84
C ALA A 57 -8.19 21.88 -0.69
N ALA A 58 -8.12 20.66 -1.24
CA ALA A 58 -8.29 20.39 -2.68
C ALA A 58 -9.63 19.68 -2.94
N PHE A 59 -10.73 20.18 -2.36
CA PHE A 59 -12.06 19.60 -2.60
C PHE A 59 -12.51 19.80 -4.05
N ASN A 60 -12.16 20.96 -4.63
CA ASN A 60 -12.17 21.13 -6.07
C ASN A 60 -10.82 20.69 -6.65
N LYS A 61 -10.85 19.62 -7.46
CA LYS A 61 -9.65 19.00 -8.02
C LYS A 61 -8.88 19.92 -8.98
N LEU A 62 -9.55 20.82 -9.69
CA LEU A 62 -8.91 21.68 -10.69
C LEU A 62 -8.27 22.93 -10.10
N SER A 63 -8.92 23.53 -9.11
CA SER A 63 -8.51 24.83 -8.57
C SER A 63 -7.77 24.72 -7.23
N SER A 64 -7.58 23.51 -6.68
CA SER A 64 -7.09 23.29 -5.31
C SER A 64 -7.80 24.18 -4.29
N SER A 65 -9.13 24.33 -4.46
CA SER A 65 -9.97 25.13 -3.57
C SER A 65 -10.56 24.24 -2.47
N PRO A 66 -10.63 24.71 -1.22
CA PRO A 66 -11.25 23.98 -0.11
C PRO A 66 -12.76 23.87 -0.28
N LYS A 67 -13.33 24.45 -1.34
CA LYS A 67 -14.75 24.46 -1.63
C LYS A 67 -15.01 23.86 -3.01
N LEU A 68 -15.99 22.97 -3.07
CA LEU A 68 -16.58 22.46 -4.29
C LEU A 68 -18.02 22.95 -4.37
N GLU A 69 -18.34 23.66 -5.45
CA GLU A 69 -19.69 24.09 -5.78
C GLU A 69 -20.24 23.22 -6.91
N ALA A 70 -21.44 22.68 -6.72
CA ALA A 70 -22.14 21.88 -7.70
C ALA A 70 -23.64 22.20 -7.67
N THR A 71 -24.35 21.89 -8.74
CA THR A 71 -25.81 22.01 -8.81
C THR A 71 -26.45 20.63 -8.74
N VAL A 72 -27.61 20.53 -8.10
CA VAL A 72 -28.37 19.27 -8.02
C VAL A 72 -29.02 19.01 -9.38
N ASN A 73 -28.65 17.93 -10.05
CA ASN A 73 -29.28 17.51 -11.29
C ASN A 73 -30.54 16.69 -11.02
N ASP A 74 -30.48 15.78 -10.04
CA ASP A 74 -31.58 14.91 -9.67
C ASP A 74 -31.52 14.55 -8.18
N ILE A 75 -32.65 14.18 -7.61
CA ILE A 75 -32.83 13.84 -6.20
C ILE A 75 -33.57 12.53 -6.11
N GLU A 76 -32.89 11.51 -5.60
CA GLU A 76 -33.53 10.26 -5.23
C GLU A 76 -33.90 10.36 -3.75
N SER A 77 -35.19 10.59 -3.50
CA SER A 77 -35.76 10.50 -2.16
C SER A 77 -35.95 9.02 -1.79
N PRO A 78 -35.77 8.64 -0.53
CA PRO A 78 -35.90 7.26 -0.12
C PRO A 78 -37.33 6.78 -0.40
N THR A 79 -37.47 5.76 -1.27
CA THR A 79 -38.75 5.08 -1.53
C THR A 79 -39.02 3.96 -0.52
N GLY A 80 -38.24 3.89 0.57
CA GLY A 80 -38.23 2.80 1.54
C GLY A 80 -38.85 3.15 2.89
N ALA A 81 -39.09 2.11 3.70
CA ALA A 81 -39.83 2.08 4.97
C ALA A 81 -39.62 3.28 5.92
N ALA A 82 -40.66 3.56 6.72
CA ALA A 82 -40.64 4.60 7.76
C ALA A 82 -39.38 4.50 8.63
N GLY A 83 -38.47 5.46 8.49
CA GLY A 83 -37.21 5.52 9.25
C GLY A 83 -35.93 5.71 8.41
N ASP A 84 -35.96 5.48 7.09
CA ASP A 84 -34.81 5.82 6.23
C ASP A 84 -34.90 7.27 5.76
N TYR A 85 -34.14 8.15 6.42
CA TYR A 85 -34.12 9.59 6.14
C TYR A 85 -32.96 9.99 5.23
N LYS A 86 -32.30 9.06 4.52
CA LYS A 86 -31.17 9.41 3.65
C LYS A 86 -31.65 9.97 2.32
N THR A 87 -31.03 11.06 1.86
CA THR A 87 -31.29 11.62 0.54
C THR A 87 -30.07 11.41 -0.36
N THR A 88 -30.30 10.87 -1.56
CA THR A 88 -29.26 10.72 -2.57
C THR A 88 -29.40 11.84 -3.60
N LEU A 89 -28.29 12.54 -3.85
CA LEU A 89 -28.21 13.66 -4.77
C LEU A 89 -27.29 13.31 -5.94
N PHE A 90 -27.76 13.56 -7.16
CA PHE A 90 -26.95 13.53 -8.36
C PHE A 90 -26.49 14.95 -8.66
N LEU A 91 -25.20 15.20 -8.52
CA LEU A 91 -24.60 16.52 -8.65
C LEU A 91 -24.00 16.71 -10.05
N LYS A 92 -24.12 17.94 -10.58
CA LYS A 92 -23.44 18.39 -11.80
C LYS A 92 -22.59 19.63 -11.53
N THR A 93 -21.38 19.69 -12.09
CA THR A 93 -20.51 20.89 -12.02
C THR A 93 -20.53 21.67 -13.34
N ALA A 94 -20.32 22.98 -13.26
CA ALA A 94 -20.28 23.84 -14.45
C ALA A 94 -19.07 23.55 -15.36
N SER A 95 -17.94 23.15 -14.78
CA SER A 95 -16.73 22.74 -15.52
C SER A 95 -16.45 21.25 -15.33
N PRO A 96 -16.12 20.50 -16.41
CA PRO A 96 -15.67 19.12 -16.29
C PRO A 96 -14.37 18.98 -15.51
N GLY A 97 -14.29 18.00 -14.62
CA GLY A 97 -13.08 17.60 -13.90
C GLY A 97 -12.96 18.12 -12.47
N MET A 98 -13.94 18.87 -11.97
CA MET A 98 -13.90 19.46 -10.61
C MET A 98 -14.02 18.42 -9.49
N PHE A 99 -14.76 17.32 -9.74
CA PHE A 99 -14.95 16.24 -8.78
C PHE A 99 -13.69 15.39 -8.57
N GLN A 100 -13.50 14.92 -7.34
CA GLN A 100 -12.43 13.98 -7.01
C GLN A 100 -12.76 12.58 -7.53
N LYS A 101 -11.78 11.89 -8.13
CA LYS A 101 -12.02 10.56 -8.74
C LYS A 101 -12.05 9.42 -7.72
N THR A 102 -11.56 9.67 -6.51
CA THR A 102 -11.48 8.66 -5.46
C THR A 102 -12.87 8.44 -4.86
N GLU A 103 -13.33 7.20 -4.85
CA GLU A 103 -14.58 6.83 -4.17
C GLU A 103 -14.54 7.26 -2.70
N ASN A 104 -15.70 7.69 -2.19
CA ASN A 104 -15.86 8.18 -0.82
C ASN A 104 -14.93 9.34 -0.41
N TYR A 105 -14.35 10.09 -1.35
CA TYR A 105 -13.44 11.21 -1.04
C TYR A 105 -14.07 12.24 -0.09
N TYR A 106 -15.33 12.62 -0.32
CA TYR A 106 -16.03 13.64 0.46
C TYR A 106 -16.79 13.09 1.67
N VAL A 107 -16.71 11.79 1.96
CA VAL A 107 -17.43 11.20 3.11
C VAL A 107 -16.93 11.84 4.41
N GLY A 108 -17.86 12.20 5.28
CA GLY A 108 -17.58 12.92 6.52
C GLY A 108 -17.56 14.44 6.37
N ALA A 109 -17.44 14.99 5.16
CA ALA A 109 -17.61 16.42 4.92
C ALA A 109 -19.09 16.84 4.99
N VAL A 110 -19.34 18.15 5.08
CA VAL A 110 -20.68 18.74 5.13
C VAL A 110 -21.02 19.35 3.78
N ALA A 111 -22.17 18.95 3.23
CA ALA A 111 -22.80 19.58 2.08
C ALA A 111 -23.79 20.63 2.57
N ASN A 112 -23.60 21.88 2.14
CA ASN A 112 -24.48 23.00 2.46
C ASN A 112 -25.27 23.41 1.22
N SER A 113 -26.59 23.54 1.34
CA SER A 113 -27.40 24.16 0.29
C SER A 113 -27.27 25.68 0.36
N THR A 114 -26.86 26.30 -0.74
CA THR A 114 -26.80 27.75 -0.90
C THR A 114 -27.84 28.17 -1.93
N GLY A 115 -28.84 28.96 -1.53
CA GLY A 115 -29.91 29.44 -2.42
C GLY A 115 -31.29 28.82 -2.18
N ALA A 116 -31.41 27.83 -1.30
CA ALA A 116 -32.70 27.43 -0.74
C ALA A 116 -33.18 28.46 0.31
N THR A 117 -34.49 28.55 0.55
CA THR A 117 -35.08 29.41 1.59
C THR A 117 -34.61 29.09 3.01
N GLN A 118 -33.96 27.94 3.21
CA GLN A 118 -33.22 27.59 4.42
C GLN A 118 -31.84 27.05 4.05
N ASN A 119 -30.80 27.55 4.70
CA ASN A 119 -29.47 26.93 4.65
C ASN A 119 -29.55 25.61 5.43
N VAL A 120 -29.60 24.50 4.71
CA VAL A 120 -29.55 23.17 5.31
C VAL A 120 -28.17 22.57 5.07
N ALA A 121 -27.61 22.01 6.13
CA ALA A 121 -26.32 21.35 6.16
C ALA A 121 -26.54 19.88 6.53
N SER A 122 -25.97 18.96 5.75
CA SER A 122 -25.94 17.53 6.14
C SER A 122 -24.61 16.90 5.77
N ARG A 123 -24.25 15.85 6.51
CA ARG A 123 -23.00 15.13 6.32
C ARG A 123 -23.12 14.15 5.16
N ILE A 124 -22.07 14.06 4.37
CA ILE A 124 -21.96 13.08 3.28
C ILE A 124 -21.59 11.72 3.86
N THR A 125 -22.40 10.70 3.58
CA THR A 125 -22.21 9.31 4.03
C THR A 125 -21.70 8.38 2.93
N SER A 126 -21.93 8.72 1.66
CA SER A 126 -21.32 8.06 0.51
C SER A 126 -21.03 9.04 -0.61
N TYR A 127 -20.01 8.76 -1.42
CA TYR A 127 -19.69 9.51 -2.63
C TYR A 127 -19.22 8.56 -3.74
N THR A 128 -19.77 8.73 -4.93
CA THR A 128 -19.40 7.98 -6.13
C THR A 128 -19.19 8.90 -7.32
N TYR A 129 -18.08 8.69 -8.02
CA TYR A 129 -17.73 9.47 -9.21
C TYR A 129 -18.39 8.86 -10.45
N LEU A 130 -19.28 9.61 -11.11
CA LEU A 130 -20.03 9.13 -12.28
C LEU A 130 -19.43 9.60 -13.61
N GLY A 131 -18.66 10.68 -13.61
CA GLY A 131 -18.00 11.20 -14.80
C GLY A 131 -17.40 12.59 -14.60
N PRO A 132 -16.79 13.19 -15.63
CA PRO A 132 -16.08 14.47 -15.53
C PRO A 132 -16.89 15.58 -14.85
N SER A 133 -18.18 15.67 -15.14
CA SER A 133 -19.06 16.71 -14.59
C SER A 133 -20.15 16.17 -13.67
N GLN A 134 -20.10 14.90 -13.27
CA GLN A 134 -21.19 14.24 -12.56
C GLN A 134 -20.67 13.39 -11.40
N ALA A 135 -21.38 13.46 -10.28
CA ALA A 135 -21.14 12.61 -9.13
C ALA A 135 -22.44 12.36 -8.36
N GLN A 136 -22.42 11.34 -7.52
CA GLN A 136 -23.52 11.00 -6.62
C GLN A 136 -23.04 11.12 -5.17
N ILE A 137 -23.85 11.74 -4.31
CA ILE A 137 -23.64 11.75 -2.86
C ILE A 137 -24.90 11.28 -2.14
N THR A 138 -24.72 10.67 -0.96
CA THR A 138 -25.83 10.37 -0.05
C THR A 138 -25.63 11.10 1.26
N LEU A 139 -26.67 11.79 1.72
CA LEU A 139 -26.66 12.59 2.93
C LEU A 139 -27.16 11.79 4.14
N GLU A 140 -26.65 12.13 5.32
CA GLU A 140 -27.04 11.49 6.60
C GLU A 140 -28.47 11.81 7.00
N SER A 141 -28.98 12.98 6.61
CA SER A 141 -30.32 13.45 6.94
C SER A 141 -31.02 13.94 5.68
N SER A 142 -32.34 13.84 5.68
CA SER A 142 -33.13 14.27 4.55
C SER A 142 -33.09 15.78 4.45
N ILE A 143 -32.85 16.29 3.24
CA ILE A 143 -32.91 17.72 2.95
C ILE A 143 -33.95 17.94 1.86
N SER A 144 -34.87 18.87 2.09
CA SER A 144 -35.76 19.37 1.05
C SER A 144 -35.00 20.28 0.10
N LEU A 145 -34.63 19.74 -1.06
CA LEU A 145 -33.98 20.46 -2.15
C LEU A 145 -34.83 20.37 -3.42
N PHE A 146 -34.59 21.28 -4.35
CA PHE A 146 -35.13 21.22 -5.71
C PHE A 146 -34.01 20.91 -6.70
N SER A 147 -34.37 20.42 -7.89
CA SER A 147 -33.43 20.41 -9.02
C SER A 147 -32.87 21.82 -9.24
N ASP A 148 -31.60 21.90 -9.64
CA ASP A 148 -30.80 23.11 -9.81
C ASP A 148 -30.44 23.88 -8.53
N SER A 149 -30.78 23.36 -7.34
CA SER A 149 -30.23 23.89 -6.08
C SER A 149 -28.71 23.83 -6.09
N THR A 150 -28.04 24.86 -5.59
CA THR A 150 -26.57 24.87 -5.47
C THR A 150 -26.15 24.26 -4.15
N ILE A 151 -25.19 23.33 -4.21
CA ILE A 151 -24.59 22.64 -3.09
C ILE A 151 -23.12 23.01 -3.00
N LEU A 152 -22.72 23.44 -1.81
CA LEU A 152 -21.37 23.78 -1.44
C LEU A 152 -20.82 22.75 -0.47
N ILE A 153 -19.80 22.00 -0.91
CA ILE A 153 -19.07 21.05 -0.07
C ILE A 153 -17.77 21.72 0.36
N VAL A 154 -17.53 21.81 1.67
CA VAL A 154 -16.39 22.55 2.25
C VAL A 154 -15.47 21.60 3.00
N ASP A 155 -14.16 21.74 2.78
CA ASP A 155 -13.12 21.03 3.51
C ASP A 155 -13.08 21.49 4.97
N PRO A 156 -13.29 20.60 5.95
CA PRO A 156 -13.23 20.94 7.38
C PRO A 156 -11.79 20.97 7.93
N THR A 157 -10.76 20.97 7.08
CA THR A 157 -9.36 21.10 7.50
C THR A 157 -9.07 22.49 8.07
N HIS A 158 -8.53 22.53 9.28
CA HIS A 158 -8.14 23.73 10.01
C HIS A 158 -6.68 23.65 10.47
N ILE A 159 -5.77 24.26 9.69
CA ILE A 159 -4.34 24.34 10.01
C ILE A 159 -3.94 25.76 10.45
N SER A 160 -4.54 26.82 9.92
CA SER A 160 -4.15 28.21 10.20
C SER A 160 -5.06 28.97 11.17
N THR A 161 -6.29 28.51 11.40
CA THR A 161 -7.33 29.26 12.14
C THR A 161 -7.86 28.55 13.39
N SER A 162 -7.26 27.42 13.77
CA SER A 162 -7.72 26.66 14.93
C SER A 162 -7.46 27.43 16.22
N THR A 163 -8.54 27.75 16.97
CA THR A 163 -8.46 28.27 18.34
C THR A 163 -7.97 27.23 19.34
N ASP A 164 -7.98 25.95 18.95
CA ASP A 164 -7.33 24.88 19.71
C ASP A 164 -5.82 25.09 19.58
N LEU A 165 -5.19 25.60 20.65
CA LEU A 165 -3.79 26.00 20.64
C LEU A 165 -2.85 24.81 20.41
N ASP A 166 -3.29 23.58 20.66
CA ASP A 166 -2.40 22.42 20.74
C ASP A 166 -2.48 21.51 19.51
N PHE A 167 -3.56 21.57 18.72
CA PHE A 167 -3.78 20.63 17.61
C PHE A 167 -4.19 21.29 16.28
N TYR A 168 -3.71 20.71 15.18
CA TYR A 168 -4.30 20.87 13.86
C TYR A 168 -5.38 19.83 13.62
N GLN A 169 -6.42 20.21 12.88
CA GLN A 169 -7.49 19.32 12.46
C GLN A 169 -7.40 19.15 10.95
N ILE A 170 -7.20 17.92 10.49
CA ILE A 170 -6.98 17.64 9.07
C ILE A 170 -7.97 16.58 8.62
N PHE A 171 -8.73 16.90 7.56
CA PHE A 171 -9.63 15.97 6.91
C PHE A 171 -8.84 14.91 6.15
N ILE A 172 -9.19 13.64 6.37
CA ILE A 172 -8.58 12.49 5.70
C ILE A 172 -9.61 11.94 4.69
N PRO A 173 -9.45 12.21 3.39
CA PRO A 173 -10.35 11.67 2.38
C PRO A 173 -10.24 10.14 2.33
N ASN A 174 -11.39 9.47 2.20
CA ASN A 174 -11.48 8.01 2.26
C ASN A 174 -10.80 7.39 3.51
N GLY A 175 -10.88 8.08 4.66
CA GLY A 175 -10.35 7.58 5.92
C GLY A 175 -11.09 6.32 6.43
N ARG A 176 -10.37 5.46 7.16
CA ARG A 176 -10.86 4.19 7.72
C ARG A 176 -12.15 4.37 8.54
N THR A 177 -12.93 3.29 8.65
CA THR A 177 -14.22 3.27 9.35
C THR A 177 -14.12 2.91 10.84
N GLY A 178 -12.95 2.52 11.34
CA GLY A 178 -12.72 2.19 12.76
C GLY A 178 -12.42 3.42 13.62
N PHE A 179 -13.10 3.54 14.76
CA PHE A 179 -12.87 4.66 15.69
C PHE A 179 -11.40 4.64 16.13
N ASN A 180 -10.73 5.80 16.09
CA ASN A 180 -9.29 5.86 16.41
C ASN A 180 -8.47 4.85 15.58
N ALA A 181 -8.68 4.80 14.26
CA ALA A 181 -7.91 3.92 13.37
C ALA A 181 -6.44 4.34 13.16
N TYR A 182 -6.09 5.58 13.52
CA TYR A 182 -4.78 6.19 13.25
C TYR A 182 -3.93 6.66 14.45
N PRO A 183 -4.32 6.53 15.75
CA PRO A 183 -3.37 6.71 16.83
C PRO A 183 -2.15 5.80 16.67
N GLY A 184 -0.97 6.35 16.96
CA GLY A 184 0.32 5.68 16.73
C GLY A 184 0.85 5.80 15.30
N TYR A 185 0.08 6.40 14.38
CA TYR A 185 0.55 6.79 13.05
C TYR A 185 1.01 8.25 13.07
N ILE A 186 1.80 8.61 12.07
CA ILE A 186 2.15 9.99 11.74
C ILE A 186 1.34 10.44 10.52
N LEU A 187 0.90 11.69 10.56
CA LEU A 187 0.54 12.41 9.37
C LEU A 187 1.83 13.03 8.81
N TRP A 188 2.21 12.63 7.60
CA TRP A 188 3.40 13.12 6.93
C TRP A 188 3.02 14.15 5.88
N ASN A 189 3.61 15.34 5.99
CA ASN A 189 3.50 16.40 5.00
C ASN A 189 4.58 16.21 3.94
N GLU A 190 4.20 15.70 2.79
CA GLU A 190 5.06 15.43 1.64
C GLU A 190 5.68 16.72 1.09
N THR A 191 4.97 17.85 1.18
CA THR A 191 5.43 19.16 0.67
C THR A 191 6.53 19.74 1.55
N LYS A 192 6.42 19.55 2.87
CA LYS A 192 7.37 20.10 3.85
C LYS A 192 8.40 19.08 4.35
N GLN A 193 8.26 17.81 3.97
CA GLN A 193 9.07 16.69 4.44
C GLN A 193 9.18 16.65 5.98
N SER A 194 8.04 16.80 6.65
CA SER A 194 7.91 16.78 8.11
C SER A 194 6.67 15.99 8.52
N GLY A 195 6.66 15.44 9.74
CA GLY A 195 5.58 14.61 10.24
C GLY A 195 5.13 15.00 11.64
N GLY A 196 3.82 14.87 11.90
CA GLY A 196 3.21 15.04 13.21
C GLY A 196 2.46 13.78 13.63
N ASN A 197 2.50 13.44 14.91
CA ASN A 197 1.76 12.28 15.44
C ASN A 197 0.25 12.55 15.39
N ILE A 198 -0.51 11.56 14.92
CA ILE A 198 -1.97 11.59 14.99
C ILE A 198 -2.37 11.17 16.41
N VAL A 199 -3.06 12.08 17.11
CA VAL A 199 -3.46 11.91 18.51
C VAL A 199 -4.82 11.24 18.61
N SER A 200 -5.74 11.62 17.73
CA SER A 200 -7.08 11.04 17.65
C SER A 200 -7.61 11.14 16.23
N TYR A 201 -8.57 10.28 15.92
CA TYR A 201 -9.24 10.27 14.63
C TYR A 201 -10.73 9.95 14.83
N ASP A 202 -11.58 10.83 14.33
CA ASP A 202 -13.02 10.67 14.33
C ASP A 202 -13.47 10.08 12.99
N THR A 203 -14.10 8.91 13.04
CA THR A 203 -14.58 8.18 11.87
C THR A 203 -15.76 8.84 11.17
N ASN A 204 -16.55 9.63 11.89
CA ASN A 204 -17.76 10.25 11.36
C ASN A 204 -17.40 11.50 10.58
N THR A 205 -16.55 12.36 11.14
CA THR A 205 -16.06 13.57 10.47
C THR A 205 -14.88 13.32 9.54
N LYS A 206 -14.21 12.17 9.66
CA LYS A 206 -12.95 11.84 9.00
C LYS A 206 -11.81 12.82 9.33
N ILE A 207 -11.88 13.46 10.49
CA ILE A 207 -10.88 14.44 10.94
C ILE A 207 -9.87 13.75 11.86
N ALA A 208 -8.59 13.91 11.56
CA ALA A 208 -7.49 13.61 12.48
C ALA A 208 -7.02 14.86 13.22
N ARG A 209 -6.71 14.69 14.50
CA ARG A 209 -6.02 15.71 15.31
C ARG A 209 -4.53 15.42 15.37
N VAL A 210 -3.71 16.41 15.01
CA VAL A 210 -2.25 16.30 14.96
C VAL A 210 -1.63 17.35 15.86
N SER A 211 -0.67 16.96 16.70
CA SER A 211 -0.02 17.85 17.67
C SER A 211 0.80 18.94 16.97
N LYS A 212 0.62 20.22 17.35
CA LYS A 212 1.25 21.38 16.68
C LYS A 212 2.76 21.53 16.93
N ASP A 213 3.25 21.04 18.06
CA ASP A 213 4.64 21.18 18.52
C ASP A 213 5.68 20.65 17.52
N LYS A 214 5.28 19.77 16.60
CA LYS A 214 6.18 19.14 15.60
C LYS A 214 5.96 19.60 14.16
N VAL A 215 5.01 20.50 13.91
CA VAL A 215 4.46 20.75 12.56
C VAL A 215 4.25 22.23 12.25
N ALA A 216 5.03 23.11 12.89
CA ALA A 216 5.00 24.54 12.60
C ALA A 216 5.20 24.79 11.09
N ASN A 217 4.34 25.64 10.50
CA ASN A 217 4.35 26.07 9.09
C ASN A 217 3.72 25.12 8.06
N TRP A 218 2.90 24.16 8.48
CA TRP A 218 2.01 23.47 7.54
C TRP A 218 0.95 24.42 6.98
N ASN A 219 0.59 24.22 5.72
CA ASN A 219 -0.49 24.95 5.05
C ASN A 219 -1.66 24.02 4.72
N ALA A 220 -2.86 24.59 4.61
CA ALA A 220 -4.05 23.84 4.21
C ALA A 220 -3.86 23.13 2.85
N ASN A 221 -3.12 23.72 1.92
CA ASN A 221 -2.90 23.20 0.56
C ASN A 221 -1.68 22.26 0.42
N ASP A 222 -1.04 21.88 1.53
CA ASP A 222 0.09 20.95 1.45
C ASP A 222 -0.39 19.52 1.09
N LYS A 223 0.53 18.69 0.58
CA LYS A 223 0.25 17.27 0.27
C LYS A 223 0.56 16.41 1.50
N PHE A 224 -0.39 15.58 1.90
CA PHE A 224 -0.32 14.75 3.11
C PHE A 224 -0.41 13.25 2.78
N SER A 225 0.13 12.42 3.66
CA SER A 225 -0.08 10.97 3.71
C SER A 225 -0.06 10.45 5.15
N ILE A 226 -0.63 9.28 5.41
CA ILE A 226 -0.58 8.62 6.72
C ILE A 226 0.47 7.52 6.68
N ARG A 227 1.36 7.47 7.68
CA ARG A 227 2.47 6.50 7.77
C ARG A 227 2.62 5.99 9.21
N LYS A 228 3.26 4.84 9.43
CA LYS A 228 3.67 4.44 10.79
C LYS A 228 5.02 5.05 11.19
N GLN A 229 5.89 5.30 10.21
CA GLN A 229 7.20 5.91 10.39
C GLN A 229 7.48 6.96 9.31
N ALA A 230 8.39 7.89 9.59
CA ALA A 230 8.87 8.83 8.57
C ALA A 230 9.71 8.09 7.51
N PRO A 231 9.82 8.60 6.27
CA PRO A 231 10.81 8.11 5.32
C PRO A 231 12.19 8.06 5.97
N THR A 232 12.93 6.98 5.74
CA THR A 232 14.29 6.83 6.28
C THR A 232 15.18 7.96 5.78
N ILE A 233 15.02 8.29 4.49
CA ILE A 233 15.76 9.32 3.78
C ILE A 233 14.82 10.01 2.82
N PHE A 234 15.04 11.29 2.61
CA PHE A 234 14.41 12.09 1.58
C PHE A 234 15.34 13.23 1.16
N GLY A 235 15.05 13.85 0.02
CA GLY A 235 15.82 14.98 -0.47
C GLY A 235 15.59 15.22 -1.95
N GLN A 236 16.59 15.84 -2.60
CA GLN A 236 16.60 16.05 -4.05
C GLN A 236 17.70 15.21 -4.72
N LEU A 237 17.36 14.61 -5.85
CA LEU A 237 18.30 13.89 -6.69
C LEU A 237 19.26 14.87 -7.38
N ASN A 238 20.46 14.39 -7.72
CA ASN A 238 21.49 15.19 -8.40
C ASN A 238 21.93 14.59 -9.74
N ASN A 239 21.06 13.82 -10.40
CA ASN A 239 21.31 13.26 -11.73
C ASN A 239 21.62 14.37 -12.74
N SER A 240 22.83 14.40 -13.31
CA SER A 240 23.19 15.35 -14.37
C SER A 240 22.41 15.16 -15.66
N THR A 241 22.04 13.91 -15.93
CA THR A 241 21.30 13.47 -17.12
C THR A 241 20.09 12.66 -16.64
N ALA A 242 18.90 12.93 -17.19
CA ALA A 242 17.67 12.25 -16.81
C ALA A 242 17.78 10.73 -17.03
N SER A 243 17.17 9.94 -16.14
CA SER A 243 17.18 8.48 -16.23
C SER A 243 15.88 7.87 -15.72
N SER A 244 15.56 6.67 -16.19
CA SER A 244 14.44 5.86 -15.71
C SER A 244 14.87 4.70 -14.82
N THR A 245 16.17 4.37 -14.77
CA THR A 245 16.69 3.17 -14.08
C THR A 245 17.78 3.44 -13.05
N ILE A 246 18.48 4.57 -13.15
CA ILE A 246 19.62 4.90 -12.29
C ILE A 246 19.40 6.27 -11.68
N PHE A 247 19.57 6.37 -10.36
CA PHE A 247 19.51 7.61 -9.62
C PHE A 247 20.85 7.89 -8.94
N SER A 248 21.09 9.17 -8.67
CA SER A 248 22.26 9.68 -7.96
C SER A 248 21.80 10.44 -6.73
N LEU A 249 22.46 10.16 -5.62
CA LEU A 249 22.22 10.82 -4.33
C LEU A 249 23.32 11.86 -4.04
N PRO A 250 22.98 12.95 -3.32
CA PRO A 250 23.97 13.87 -2.77
C PRO A 250 25.06 13.22 -1.91
N SER A 251 26.21 13.89 -1.78
CA SER A 251 27.37 13.39 -1.02
C SER A 251 27.13 13.27 0.49
N THR A 252 26.02 13.78 1.01
CA THR A 252 25.62 13.67 2.42
C THR A 252 25.00 12.32 2.79
N PHE A 253 24.68 11.47 1.81
CA PHE A 253 24.07 10.15 2.04
C PHE A 253 25.10 9.05 2.34
N SER A 254 24.65 7.86 2.75
CA SER A 254 25.52 6.78 3.25
C SER A 254 26.66 6.44 2.28
N ASP A 255 27.85 6.22 2.85
CA ASP A 255 29.03 5.73 2.13
C ASP A 255 29.06 4.20 1.99
N CYS A 256 28.09 3.48 2.56
CA CYS A 256 28.00 2.02 2.50
C CYS A 256 27.25 1.56 1.26
N SER A 257 27.91 0.78 0.38
CA SER A 257 27.33 0.35 -0.90
C SER A 257 26.05 -0.50 -0.76
N CYS A 258 25.84 -1.24 0.33
CA CYS A 258 24.64 -2.07 0.48
C CYS A 258 23.51 -1.40 1.27
N GLU A 259 23.69 -0.18 1.76
CA GLU A 259 22.75 0.47 2.71
C GLU A 259 21.31 0.48 2.18
N TYR A 260 21.13 0.96 0.95
CA TYR A 260 19.82 1.14 0.32
C TYR A 260 19.42 0.00 -0.62
N ALA A 261 20.27 -1.01 -0.81
CA ALA A 261 19.88 -2.19 -1.57
C ALA A 261 18.67 -2.85 -0.90
N LYS A 262 17.66 -3.28 -1.66
CA LYS A 262 16.37 -3.81 -1.14
C LYS A 262 15.55 -2.80 -0.31
N CYS A 263 15.79 -1.50 -0.47
CA CYS A 263 14.86 -0.45 -0.06
C CYS A 263 14.03 0.00 -1.27
N TYR A 264 13.00 0.81 -1.05
CA TYR A 264 12.19 1.37 -2.14
C TYR A 264 12.47 2.85 -2.29
N ILE A 265 12.62 3.34 -3.53
CA ILE A 265 12.71 4.76 -3.83
C ILE A 265 11.40 5.26 -4.45
N LYS A 266 10.85 6.33 -3.89
CA LYS A 266 9.70 7.06 -4.42
C LYS A 266 10.17 8.34 -5.09
N VAL A 267 9.75 8.60 -6.33
CA VAL A 267 9.98 9.87 -7.05
C VAL A 267 8.66 10.28 -7.71
N GLY A 268 8.13 11.44 -7.32
CA GLY A 268 6.75 11.79 -7.66
C GLY A 268 5.76 10.81 -7.02
N ASP A 269 4.89 10.20 -7.84
CA ASP A 269 3.96 9.16 -7.41
C ASP A 269 4.44 7.74 -7.77
N GLU A 270 5.62 7.61 -8.39
CA GLU A 270 6.20 6.33 -8.76
C GLU A 270 7.09 5.77 -7.66
N LEU A 271 7.02 4.45 -7.46
CA LEU A 271 7.76 3.72 -6.44
C LEU A 271 8.48 2.53 -7.07
N ARG A 272 9.76 2.33 -6.75
CA ARG A 272 10.57 1.23 -7.30
C ARG A 272 11.47 0.60 -6.26
N LEU A 273 11.79 -0.68 -6.44
CA LEU A 273 12.74 -1.40 -5.58
C LEU A 273 14.17 -1.05 -6.03
N ILE A 274 15.00 -0.63 -5.08
CA ILE A 274 16.43 -0.43 -5.30
C ILE A 274 17.10 -1.80 -5.33
N VAL A 275 17.61 -2.20 -6.50
CA VAL A 275 18.30 -3.49 -6.68
C VAL A 275 19.72 -3.41 -6.16
N SER A 276 20.40 -2.31 -6.48
CA SER A 276 21.75 -2.04 -6.02
C SER A 276 21.91 -0.59 -5.64
N TYR A 277 22.77 -0.35 -4.65
CA TYR A 277 23.36 0.94 -4.38
C TYR A 277 24.88 0.77 -4.46
N THR A 278 25.59 1.80 -4.84
CA THR A 278 27.04 1.77 -4.96
C THR A 278 27.57 3.09 -4.47
N SER A 279 28.44 2.98 -3.48
CA SER A 279 29.15 4.08 -2.89
C SER A 279 30.65 3.88 -3.00
N LEU A 280 31.33 4.85 -3.59
CA LEU A 280 32.79 4.92 -3.65
C LEU A 280 33.20 6.37 -3.49
N THR A 281 34.00 6.68 -2.47
CA THR A 281 34.57 8.01 -2.26
C THR A 281 36.10 7.90 -2.21
N PHE A 282 36.81 8.71 -2.98
CA PHE A 282 38.27 8.74 -3.03
C PHE A 282 38.82 10.12 -3.37
N LYS A 283 40.11 10.33 -3.14
CA LYS A 283 40.83 11.53 -3.58
C LYS A 283 41.67 11.19 -4.81
N LEU A 284 41.72 12.11 -5.78
CA LEU A 284 42.63 11.97 -6.91
C LEU A 284 44.09 11.98 -6.42
N THR A 285 44.85 10.96 -6.80
CA THR A 285 46.28 10.84 -6.50
C THR A 285 47.14 11.53 -7.55
N GLU A 286 46.61 11.74 -8.76
CA GLU A 286 47.29 12.35 -9.90
C GLU A 286 46.37 13.36 -10.58
N ALA A 287 46.98 14.44 -11.09
CA ALA A 287 46.27 15.44 -11.88
C ALA A 287 45.75 14.81 -13.18
N GLN A 288 44.52 15.16 -13.56
CA GLN A 288 43.89 14.62 -14.77
C GLN A 288 44.13 15.56 -15.95
N ASN A 289 44.74 15.06 -17.02
CA ASN A 289 45.03 15.86 -18.21
C ASN A 289 43.80 16.04 -19.12
N ASN A 290 42.73 15.27 -18.90
CA ASN A 290 41.49 15.32 -19.66
C ASN A 290 40.29 15.32 -18.71
N ALA A 291 39.40 16.31 -18.86
CA ALA A 291 38.23 16.47 -18.01
C ALA A 291 37.16 15.39 -18.22
N ASN A 292 37.24 14.61 -19.32
CA ASN A 292 36.31 13.54 -19.67
C ASN A 292 36.75 12.16 -19.13
N THR A 293 37.93 12.05 -18.53
CA THR A 293 38.48 10.78 -18.05
C THR A 293 38.89 10.89 -16.59
N ILE A 294 38.59 9.86 -15.80
CA ILE A 294 39.00 9.77 -14.40
C ILE A 294 39.70 8.43 -14.16
N VAL A 295 40.89 8.48 -13.55
CA VAL A 295 41.58 7.29 -13.05
C VAL A 295 41.05 6.93 -11.66
N PHE A 296 40.64 5.67 -11.50
CA PHE A 296 40.04 5.14 -10.27
C PHE A 296 41.11 4.53 -9.35
N PRO A 297 40.88 4.53 -8.03
CA PRO A 297 41.83 3.99 -7.06
C PRO A 297 41.89 2.47 -7.11
N ALA A 298 42.95 1.90 -6.53
CA ALA A 298 43.19 0.45 -6.50
C ALA A 298 42.04 -0.35 -5.86
N ASN A 299 41.28 0.22 -4.92
CA ASN A 299 40.15 -0.42 -4.26
C ASN A 299 38.81 -0.35 -5.04
N ALA A 300 38.77 0.30 -6.20
CA ALA A 300 37.59 0.25 -7.08
C ALA A 300 37.37 -1.15 -7.67
N SER A 301 36.19 -1.42 -8.24
CA SER A 301 35.89 -2.74 -8.85
C SER A 301 36.88 -3.10 -9.97
N ASN A 302 37.32 -4.36 -10.03
CA ASN A 302 38.13 -4.89 -11.15
C ASN A 302 37.27 -5.35 -12.34
N VAL A 303 35.94 -5.28 -12.22
CA VAL A 303 35.01 -5.75 -13.25
C VAL A 303 34.80 -4.62 -14.27
N THR A 304 35.14 -4.88 -15.52
CA THR A 304 34.82 -3.98 -16.65
C THR A 304 33.34 -3.67 -16.68
N ASP A 305 32.99 -2.44 -17.02
CA ASP A 305 31.63 -1.91 -17.05
C ASP A 305 30.86 -1.83 -15.72
N PHE A 306 31.49 -2.16 -14.58
CA PHE A 306 30.81 -2.16 -13.27
C PHE A 306 30.14 -0.82 -12.90
N TYR A 307 30.78 0.31 -13.22
CA TYR A 307 30.25 1.65 -12.92
C TYR A 307 29.52 2.29 -14.12
N VAL A 308 29.36 1.57 -15.25
CA VAL A 308 28.72 2.15 -16.44
C VAL A 308 27.26 2.49 -16.15
N GLY A 309 26.85 3.69 -16.56
CA GLY A 309 25.54 4.25 -16.30
C GLY A 309 25.42 4.97 -14.95
N MET A 310 26.32 4.73 -14.00
CA MET A 310 26.33 5.42 -12.71
C MET A 310 26.78 6.87 -12.85
N TYR A 311 26.50 7.67 -11.83
CA TYR A 311 26.88 9.06 -11.75
C TYR A 311 28.05 9.25 -10.80
N ILE A 312 29.02 10.04 -11.26
CA ILE A 312 30.22 10.42 -10.54
C ILE A 312 30.17 11.91 -10.25
N LYS A 313 30.52 12.28 -9.01
CA LYS A 313 30.52 13.65 -8.53
C LYS A 313 31.94 14.11 -8.23
N LYS A 314 32.30 15.29 -8.73
CA LYS A 314 33.50 16.05 -8.36
C LYS A 314 33.05 17.44 -7.93
N ASN A 315 33.40 17.86 -6.71
CA ASN A 315 32.91 19.13 -6.15
C ASN A 315 31.37 19.21 -6.21
N ASN A 316 30.78 20.18 -6.93
CA ASN A 316 29.33 20.29 -7.14
C ASN A 316 28.86 19.81 -8.52
N GLU A 317 29.76 19.23 -9.31
CA GLU A 317 29.45 18.74 -10.65
C GLU A 317 29.20 17.23 -10.63
N VAL A 318 28.14 16.82 -11.31
CA VAL A 318 27.80 15.40 -11.51
C VAL A 318 27.91 15.09 -12.99
N ARG A 319 28.45 13.92 -13.34
CA ARG A 319 28.58 13.40 -14.71
C ARG A 319 28.20 11.93 -14.75
N LYS A 320 27.74 11.45 -15.90
CA LYS A 320 27.42 10.03 -16.10
C LYS A 320 28.64 9.30 -16.64
N ILE A 321 28.94 8.14 -16.06
CA ILE A 321 29.99 7.24 -16.57
C ILE A 321 29.41 6.49 -17.78
N ILE A 322 30.04 6.64 -18.94
CA ILE A 322 29.62 5.96 -20.19
C ILE A 322 30.49 4.74 -20.50
N GLN A 323 31.69 4.66 -19.93
CA GLN A 323 32.61 3.54 -20.08
C GLN A 323 33.45 3.38 -18.83
N TYR A 324 33.74 2.13 -18.42
CA TYR A 324 34.66 1.81 -17.33
C TYR A 324 35.55 0.62 -17.71
N THR A 325 36.85 0.87 -17.87
CA THR A 325 37.83 -0.17 -18.22
C THR A 325 38.71 -0.51 -17.02
N SER A 326 39.03 -1.80 -16.89
CA SER A 326 39.99 -2.32 -15.90
C SER A 326 41.00 -3.18 -16.66
N GLU A 327 42.18 -2.61 -16.93
CA GLU A 327 43.21 -3.23 -17.76
C GLU A 327 44.42 -3.61 -16.91
N THR A 328 44.84 -4.86 -16.97
CA THR A 328 46.07 -5.32 -16.33
C THR A 328 47.24 -5.13 -17.29
N ASN A 329 48.22 -4.31 -16.90
CA ASN A 329 49.45 -4.20 -17.64
C ASN A 329 50.20 -5.55 -17.59
N SER A 330 50.37 -6.18 -18.76
CA SER A 330 50.98 -7.51 -18.89
C SER A 330 52.42 -7.59 -18.36
N SER A 331 53.14 -6.47 -18.31
CA SER A 331 54.54 -6.41 -17.91
C SER A 331 54.72 -6.12 -16.41
N THR A 332 53.81 -5.37 -15.79
CA THR A 332 53.93 -4.98 -14.37
C THR A 332 52.92 -5.66 -13.46
N GLY A 333 51.88 -6.29 -14.01
CA GLY A 333 50.74 -6.82 -13.26
C GLY A 333 49.86 -5.73 -12.61
N VAL A 334 50.17 -4.45 -12.82
CA VAL A 334 49.41 -3.32 -12.27
C VAL A 334 48.10 -3.18 -13.05
N ILE A 335 46.99 -3.06 -12.33
CA ILE A 335 45.67 -2.84 -12.90
C ILE A 335 45.39 -1.34 -12.97
N THR A 336 45.21 -0.81 -14.18
CA THR A 336 44.78 0.56 -14.41
C THR A 336 43.26 0.58 -14.63
N LYS A 337 42.58 1.47 -13.90
CA LYS A 337 41.12 1.60 -13.92
C LYS A 337 40.75 2.98 -14.39
N THR A 338 40.02 3.08 -15.49
CA THR A 338 39.69 4.38 -16.10
C THR A 338 38.22 4.44 -16.45
N ALA A 339 37.58 5.56 -16.11
CA ALA A 339 36.21 5.85 -16.51
C ALA A 339 36.18 7.00 -17.52
N SER A 340 35.36 6.86 -18.55
CA SER A 340 35.00 7.93 -19.51
C SER A 340 33.62 8.48 -19.17
N LEU A 341 33.47 9.80 -19.27
CA LEU A 341 32.26 10.54 -18.88
C LEU A 341 31.44 11.01 -20.07
N ASP A 342 30.13 11.19 -19.88
CA ASP A 342 29.21 11.74 -20.89
C ASP A 342 29.57 13.17 -21.30
N SER A 343 30.11 13.94 -20.37
CA SER A 343 30.69 15.26 -20.61
C SER A 343 31.79 15.56 -19.58
N GLY A 344 32.71 16.43 -19.93
CA GLY A 344 33.82 16.81 -19.05
C GLY A 344 33.38 17.62 -17.86
N PHE A 345 34.13 17.51 -16.76
CA PHE A 345 34.04 18.48 -15.67
C PHE A 345 34.51 19.88 -16.13
N PHE A 346 34.04 20.96 -15.51
CA PHE A 346 34.42 22.33 -15.90
C PHE A 346 35.91 22.63 -15.67
N SER A 347 36.52 21.97 -14.70
CA SER A 347 37.97 21.97 -14.49
C SER A 347 38.56 20.59 -14.67
N THR A 348 39.83 20.52 -15.07
CA THR A 348 40.63 19.30 -14.90
C THR A 348 40.73 18.91 -13.43
N GLY A 349 40.84 17.61 -13.13
CA GLY A 349 40.97 17.14 -11.75
C GLY A 349 42.35 17.46 -11.19
N ASN A 350 42.42 18.11 -10.02
CA ASN A 350 43.65 18.34 -9.30
C ASN A 350 43.92 17.22 -8.29
N VAL A 351 45.19 17.01 -7.96
CA VAL A 351 45.57 16.10 -6.86
C VAL A 351 44.88 16.56 -5.57
N GLY A 352 44.20 15.63 -4.89
CA GLY A 352 43.47 15.90 -3.66
C GLY A 352 41.98 16.22 -3.84
N ASP A 353 41.50 16.45 -5.08
CA ASP A 353 40.06 16.60 -5.35
C ASP A 353 39.31 15.34 -4.90
N THR A 354 38.20 15.54 -4.18
CA THR A 354 37.34 14.43 -3.73
C THR A 354 36.37 14.06 -4.84
N ILE A 355 36.40 12.78 -5.21
CA ILE A 355 35.50 12.15 -6.15
C ILE A 355 34.58 11.20 -5.37
N SER A 356 33.28 11.23 -5.67
CA SER A 356 32.31 10.31 -5.07
C SER A 356 31.33 9.76 -6.09
N ILE A 357 31.03 8.47 -6.01
CA ILE A 357 29.90 7.82 -6.67
C ILE A 357 28.92 7.46 -5.56
N LYS A 358 27.67 7.92 -5.67
CA LYS A 358 26.55 7.56 -4.78
C LYS A 358 25.33 7.27 -5.64
N SER A 359 25.39 6.19 -6.39
CA SER A 359 24.38 5.82 -7.38
C SER A 359 23.63 4.57 -6.96
N GLY A 360 22.35 4.51 -7.27
CA GLY A 360 21.56 3.30 -7.16
C GLY A 360 20.82 2.97 -8.44
N SER A 361 20.46 1.70 -8.60
CA SER A 361 19.66 1.21 -9.71
C SER A 361 18.35 0.61 -9.21
N VAL A 362 17.31 0.68 -10.04
CA VAL A 362 15.99 0.13 -9.73
C VAL A 362 15.66 -1.10 -10.57
N ASP A 363 14.73 -1.91 -10.07
CA ASP A 363 14.32 -3.19 -10.66
C ASP A 363 13.59 -3.05 -12.00
N ILE A 364 12.68 -2.07 -12.08
CA ILE A 364 11.87 -1.79 -13.25
C ILE A 364 12.02 -0.31 -13.60
N PRO A 365 12.28 0.04 -14.88
CA PRO A 365 12.33 1.43 -15.30
C PRO A 365 11.08 2.22 -14.89
N LEU A 366 11.28 3.48 -14.51
CA LEU A 366 10.17 4.43 -14.39
C LEU A 366 9.54 4.69 -15.77
N PRO A 367 8.22 4.96 -15.87
CA PRO A 367 7.55 5.15 -17.16
C PRO A 367 8.08 6.38 -17.91
N THR A 368 8.63 7.33 -17.17
CA THR A 368 9.33 8.53 -17.66
C THR A 368 10.75 8.56 -17.10
N ASN A 369 11.63 9.37 -17.69
CA ASN A 369 12.96 9.64 -17.13
C ASN A 369 12.86 10.54 -15.88
N ALA A 370 12.18 10.07 -14.83
CA ALA A 370 11.82 10.88 -13.67
C ALA A 370 13.01 11.13 -12.73
N PHE A 371 14.08 10.31 -12.81
CA PHE A 371 15.32 10.58 -12.08
C PHE A 371 16.07 11.74 -12.76
N THR A 372 15.71 12.96 -12.38
CA THR A 372 16.26 14.22 -12.90
C THR A 372 16.88 15.05 -11.78
N ASN A 373 17.77 15.98 -12.12
CA ASN A 373 18.34 16.90 -11.15
C ASN A 373 17.23 17.72 -10.46
N GLY A 374 17.26 17.80 -9.13
CA GLY A 374 16.28 18.54 -8.33
C GLY A 374 14.96 17.81 -8.08
N ALA A 375 14.74 16.61 -8.66
CA ALA A 375 13.56 15.82 -8.37
C ALA A 375 13.54 15.39 -6.90
N ASN A 376 12.42 15.63 -6.20
CA ASN A 376 12.24 15.18 -4.84
C ASN A 376 12.11 13.66 -4.80
N PHE A 377 12.80 13.03 -3.86
CA PHE A 377 12.73 11.60 -3.64
C PHE A 377 12.56 11.26 -2.15
N GLU A 378 12.06 10.05 -1.90
CA GLU A 378 12.04 9.43 -0.58
C GLU A 378 12.52 7.98 -0.68
N ILE A 379 13.24 7.48 0.33
CA ILE A 379 13.64 6.07 0.42
C ILE A 379 12.94 5.43 1.63
N PHE A 380 12.29 4.31 1.38
CA PHE A 380 11.59 3.48 2.35
C PHE A 380 12.39 2.22 2.59
N CYS A 381 13.05 2.14 3.74
CA CYS A 381 13.85 0.97 4.09
C CYS A 381 12.97 -0.17 4.59
N PHE A 382 13.46 -1.40 4.39
CA PHE A 382 12.87 -2.62 4.91
C PHE A 382 12.62 -2.53 6.42
N SER A 383 11.43 -2.91 6.85
CA SER A 383 11.08 -3.05 8.27
C SER A 383 10.90 -4.51 8.65
N TYR A 384 10.18 -5.29 7.84
CA TYR A 384 9.99 -6.73 8.06
C TYR A 384 9.55 -7.45 6.77
N ASP A 385 9.71 -8.78 6.74
CA ASP A 385 9.06 -9.64 5.76
C ASP A 385 7.65 -9.97 6.26
N ASN A 386 6.65 -9.61 5.49
CA ASN A 386 5.24 -9.87 5.82
C ASN A 386 4.89 -11.35 5.66
N HIS A 387 5.59 -12.06 4.79
CA HIS A 387 5.38 -13.47 4.56
C HIS A 387 5.88 -14.29 5.76
N ASN A 388 4.95 -14.72 6.62
CA ASN A 388 5.26 -15.43 7.85
C ASN A 388 4.72 -16.87 7.79
N PRO A 389 5.60 -17.89 7.74
CA PRO A 389 5.16 -19.28 7.71
C PRO A 389 4.60 -19.70 9.07
N PHE A 390 3.72 -20.70 9.03
CA PHE A 390 3.21 -21.40 10.21
C PHE A 390 4.31 -22.26 10.84
N VAL A 391 4.55 -22.06 12.14
CA VAL A 391 5.55 -22.82 12.91
C VAL A 391 4.89 -24.08 13.46
N TYR A 392 5.13 -25.21 12.80
CA TYR A 392 4.62 -26.50 13.27
C TYR A 392 5.52 -27.12 14.34
N THR A 393 4.98 -27.33 15.54
CA THR A 393 5.71 -27.87 16.71
C THR A 393 5.47 -29.38 16.93
N GLY A 394 4.85 -30.08 15.97
CA GLY A 394 4.59 -31.53 16.07
C GLY A 394 5.82 -32.41 15.77
N SER A 395 5.77 -33.68 16.21
CA SER A 395 6.87 -34.64 16.06
C SER A 395 7.07 -35.13 14.61
N VAL A 396 8.32 -35.01 14.10
CA VAL A 396 8.75 -35.30 12.72
C VAL A 396 8.75 -36.78 12.32
N THR A 397 8.61 -37.68 13.28
CA THR A 397 8.67 -39.13 13.05
C THR A 397 7.33 -39.78 12.72
N SER A 398 6.19 -39.14 13.05
CA SER A 398 4.84 -39.61 12.65
C SER A 398 4.32 -38.99 11.34
N GLN A 399 5.20 -38.32 10.59
CA GLN A 399 4.88 -37.26 9.63
C GLN A 399 5.04 -37.62 8.14
N GLN A 400 5.46 -38.85 7.80
CA GLN A 400 5.53 -39.27 6.40
C GLN A 400 4.18 -39.73 5.85
N GLU A 401 3.21 -40.06 6.72
CA GLU A 401 1.93 -40.64 6.31
C GLU A 401 0.76 -39.67 6.50
N THR A 402 -0.06 -39.53 5.45
CA THR A 402 -1.33 -38.81 5.53
C THR A 402 -2.28 -39.57 6.46
N SER A 403 -2.78 -38.92 7.52
CA SER A 403 -3.73 -39.53 8.46
C SER A 403 -5.14 -38.95 8.28
N CYS A 404 -6.17 -39.65 8.75
CA CYS A 404 -7.53 -39.12 8.77
C CYS A 404 -7.72 -38.18 9.97
N TYR A 405 -8.27 -37.00 9.72
CA TYR A 405 -8.63 -36.00 10.71
C TYR A 405 -10.11 -35.67 10.59
N GLN A 406 -10.76 -35.50 11.74
CA GLN A 406 -11.99 -34.72 11.84
C GLN A 406 -11.61 -33.24 11.87
N ILE A 407 -12.12 -32.48 10.92
CA ILE A 407 -11.85 -31.05 10.76
C ILE A 407 -13.18 -30.31 10.87
N GLU A 408 -13.19 -29.25 11.67
CA GLU A 408 -14.33 -28.36 11.87
C GLU A 408 -13.89 -26.91 11.65
N LEU A 409 -14.70 -26.11 10.95
CA LEU A 409 -14.49 -24.67 10.85
C LEU A 409 -15.16 -23.99 12.04
N MET A 410 -14.35 -23.47 12.96
CA MET A 410 -14.84 -22.82 14.18
C MET A 410 -15.33 -21.40 13.90
N ASP A 411 -14.59 -20.66 13.08
CA ASP A 411 -14.82 -19.25 12.83
C ASP A 411 -14.16 -18.81 11.52
N ILE A 412 -14.81 -17.93 10.78
CA ILE A 412 -14.24 -17.20 9.65
C ILE A 412 -14.71 -15.75 9.69
N ILE A 413 -13.75 -14.83 9.58
CA ILE A 413 -13.98 -13.39 9.57
C ILE A 413 -13.73 -12.88 8.16
N LEU A 414 -14.75 -12.28 7.55
CA LEU A 414 -14.69 -11.75 6.19
C LEU A 414 -14.92 -10.24 6.18
N PRO A 415 -14.21 -9.49 5.32
CA PRO A 415 -14.44 -8.07 5.17
C PRO A 415 -15.80 -7.82 4.53
N ASN A 416 -16.62 -6.99 5.17
CA ASN A 416 -17.96 -6.65 4.69
C ASN A 416 -17.90 -5.46 3.70
N LYS A 417 -17.01 -5.55 2.72
CA LYS A 417 -16.79 -4.52 1.69
C LYS A 417 -17.62 -4.84 0.44
N ILE A 418 -17.73 -3.87 -0.46
CA ILE A 418 -18.33 -4.11 -1.78
C ILE A 418 -17.45 -5.10 -2.53
N LEU A 419 -18.07 -6.09 -3.17
CA LEU A 419 -17.41 -7.16 -3.93
C LEU A 419 -17.29 -6.78 -5.41
N ASN A 420 -16.22 -7.26 -6.04
CA ASN A 420 -15.94 -7.16 -7.48
C ASN A 420 -16.12 -8.52 -8.19
N CYS A 421 -16.99 -9.36 -7.65
CA CYS A 421 -17.30 -10.70 -8.15
C CYS A 421 -18.76 -11.05 -7.82
N GLY A 422 -19.27 -12.14 -8.40
CA GLY A 422 -20.67 -12.53 -8.21
C GLY A 422 -21.65 -11.46 -8.65
N PHE A 423 -22.64 -11.18 -7.79
CA PHE A 423 -23.64 -10.13 -8.02
C PHE A 423 -23.19 -8.76 -7.45
N GLY A 424 -21.92 -8.60 -7.07
CA GLY A 424 -21.44 -7.42 -6.37
C GLY A 424 -21.97 -7.35 -4.94
N SER A 425 -22.36 -6.16 -4.50
CA SER A 425 -22.86 -5.89 -3.13
C SER A 425 -21.87 -6.31 -2.03
N ARG A 426 -22.32 -6.51 -0.79
CA ARG A 426 -21.50 -6.93 0.36
C ARG A 426 -21.75 -8.39 0.72
N ILE A 427 -20.80 -9.03 1.40
CA ILE A 427 -20.93 -10.43 1.80
C ILE A 427 -22.15 -10.71 2.67
N ALA A 428 -22.57 -9.74 3.50
CA ALA A 428 -23.76 -9.86 4.34
C ALA A 428 -25.08 -10.13 3.58
N PHE A 429 -25.10 -9.92 2.25
CA PHE A 429 -26.29 -10.16 1.41
C PHE A 429 -26.24 -11.48 0.63
N TYR A 430 -25.18 -12.27 0.79
CA TYR A 430 -25.08 -13.60 0.19
C TYR A 430 -25.70 -14.62 1.13
N PRO A 431 -26.29 -15.71 0.61
CA PRO A 431 -26.96 -16.71 1.46
C PRO A 431 -25.97 -17.67 2.15
N TYR A 432 -24.83 -17.92 1.52
CA TYR A 432 -23.77 -18.79 2.03
C TYR A 432 -22.49 -18.59 1.22
N LEU A 433 -21.40 -19.22 1.65
CA LEU A 433 -20.14 -19.31 0.91
C LEU A 433 -19.54 -20.71 1.04
N TYR A 434 -18.55 -20.99 0.20
CA TYR A 434 -17.75 -22.21 0.24
C TYR A 434 -16.35 -21.88 0.75
N VAL A 435 -15.83 -22.73 1.65
CA VAL A 435 -14.44 -22.69 2.12
C VAL A 435 -13.73 -23.95 1.65
N GLU A 436 -12.60 -23.76 0.97
CA GLU A 436 -11.68 -24.82 0.59
C GLU A 436 -10.51 -24.87 1.57
N LEU A 437 -10.14 -26.09 1.96
CA LEU A 437 -8.96 -26.36 2.78
C LEU A 437 -8.33 -27.66 2.29
N SER A 438 -7.08 -27.60 1.85
CA SER A 438 -6.37 -28.79 1.37
C SER A 438 -4.87 -28.69 1.59
N ASN A 439 -4.17 -29.81 1.55
CA ASN A 439 -2.72 -29.78 1.44
C ASN A 439 -2.30 -29.40 0.02
N ILE A 440 -1.12 -28.81 -0.14
CA ILE A 440 -0.57 -28.50 -1.46
C ILE A 440 -0.05 -29.77 -2.14
N SER A 441 0.58 -30.68 -1.39
CA SER A 441 1.18 -31.91 -1.91
C SER A 441 0.53 -33.19 -1.36
N GLY A 442 0.87 -34.33 -1.98
CA GLY A 442 0.45 -35.65 -1.54
C GLY A 442 -1.00 -36.03 -1.88
N SER A 443 -1.47 -37.13 -1.27
CA SER A 443 -2.78 -37.74 -1.58
C SER A 443 -4.01 -36.91 -1.16
N SER A 444 -3.79 -35.87 -0.35
CA SER A 444 -4.79 -34.89 0.09
C SER A 444 -4.73 -33.57 -0.70
N SER A 445 -3.90 -33.51 -1.75
CA SER A 445 -3.87 -32.37 -2.67
C SER A 445 -5.16 -32.32 -3.49
N GLY A 446 -5.85 -31.18 -3.41
CA GLY A 446 -7.07 -30.94 -4.17
C GLY A 446 -8.23 -31.86 -3.78
N THR A 447 -8.46 -32.08 -2.47
CA THR A 447 -9.65 -32.74 -1.91
C THR A 447 -10.90 -32.39 -2.70
N ARG A 448 -11.62 -33.41 -3.18
CA ARG A 448 -12.87 -33.22 -3.93
C ARG A 448 -14.05 -33.90 -3.24
N ASN A 449 -15.23 -33.34 -3.45
CA ASN A 449 -16.51 -33.89 -3.06
C ASN A 449 -16.60 -34.22 -1.56
N ALA A 450 -15.99 -33.40 -0.71
CA ALA A 450 -16.19 -33.49 0.74
C ALA A 450 -17.65 -33.18 1.10
N ILE A 451 -18.28 -32.29 0.33
CA ILE A 451 -19.71 -32.03 0.36
C ILE A 451 -20.38 -32.73 -0.81
N TYR A 452 -21.34 -33.61 -0.53
CA TYR A 452 -22.24 -34.15 -1.56
C TYR A 452 -23.28 -33.09 -1.91
N SER A 453 -23.14 -32.49 -3.10
CA SER A 453 -24.03 -31.43 -3.58
C SER A 453 -24.30 -31.60 -5.07
N ASN A 454 -25.46 -31.11 -5.51
CA ASN A 454 -25.77 -30.93 -6.93
C ASN A 454 -25.28 -29.57 -7.47
N ASN A 455 -24.71 -28.70 -6.62
CA ASN A 455 -24.06 -27.47 -7.06
C ASN A 455 -22.65 -27.80 -7.58
N PRO A 456 -22.33 -27.59 -8.87
CA PRO A 456 -21.02 -27.93 -9.44
C PRO A 456 -19.86 -27.11 -8.84
N ASN A 457 -20.16 -26.02 -8.14
CA ASN A 457 -19.14 -25.18 -7.49
C ASN A 457 -18.69 -25.74 -6.14
N ALA A 458 -19.37 -26.75 -5.60
CA ALA A 458 -19.02 -27.38 -4.32
C ALA A 458 -17.88 -28.42 -4.45
N VAL A 459 -17.39 -28.71 -5.65
CA VAL A 459 -16.46 -29.83 -5.93
C VAL A 459 -15.22 -29.81 -5.04
N ARG A 460 -14.65 -28.64 -4.75
CA ARG A 460 -13.45 -28.49 -3.90
C ARG A 460 -13.75 -27.95 -2.50
N ALA A 461 -15.01 -27.64 -2.24
CA ALA A 461 -15.43 -27.08 -0.97
C ALA A 461 -15.37 -28.14 0.13
N VAL A 462 -14.74 -27.77 1.25
CA VAL A 462 -14.75 -28.56 2.48
C VAL A 462 -15.90 -28.10 3.36
N PHE A 463 -16.12 -26.78 3.46
CA PHE A 463 -17.21 -26.21 4.25
C PHE A 463 -18.19 -25.39 3.42
N ARG A 464 -19.48 -25.50 3.75
CA ARG A 464 -20.52 -24.55 3.33
C ARG A 464 -20.89 -23.73 4.57
N VAL A 465 -20.61 -22.45 4.53
CA VAL A 465 -20.82 -21.52 5.65
C VAL A 465 -22.09 -20.73 5.36
N PRO A 466 -23.19 -20.97 6.08
CA PRO A 466 -24.40 -20.16 5.94
C PRO A 466 -24.13 -18.73 6.43
N ILE A 467 -24.78 -17.76 5.80
CA ILE A 467 -24.76 -16.37 6.24
C ILE A 467 -26.15 -16.05 6.78
N TYR A 468 -26.22 -15.84 8.09
CA TYR A 468 -27.45 -15.46 8.79
C TYR A 468 -27.72 -13.96 8.68
N ASP A 469 -28.92 -13.53 9.09
CA ASP A 469 -29.31 -12.12 9.09
C ASP A 469 -28.34 -11.28 9.92
N VAL A 470 -27.58 -10.41 9.24
CA VAL A 470 -26.68 -9.45 9.88
C VAL A 470 -27.49 -8.23 10.29
N GLN A 471 -27.51 -7.89 11.60
CA GLN A 471 -28.33 -6.79 12.11
C GLN A 471 -28.07 -5.43 11.42
N ASN A 472 -26.82 -5.16 11.02
CA ASN A 472 -26.43 -3.92 10.36
C ASN A 472 -25.53 -4.22 9.13
N PRO A 473 -26.08 -4.76 8.04
CA PRO A 473 -25.30 -5.30 6.92
C PRO A 473 -24.54 -4.21 6.15
N ILE A 474 -24.90 -2.94 6.34
CA ILE A 474 -24.25 -1.78 5.70
C ILE A 474 -23.16 -1.18 6.60
N ALA A 475 -23.37 -1.17 7.93
CA ALA A 475 -22.47 -0.48 8.87
C ALA A 475 -21.35 -1.38 9.41
N SER A 476 -21.58 -2.70 9.53
CA SER A 476 -20.56 -3.63 10.00
C SER A 476 -19.37 -3.67 9.05
N ALA A 477 -18.15 -3.53 9.56
CA ALA A 477 -16.91 -3.59 8.78
C ALA A 477 -16.53 -5.03 8.40
N PHE A 478 -16.86 -5.99 9.25
CA PHE A 478 -16.60 -7.42 9.07
C PHE A 478 -17.85 -8.23 9.37
N VAL A 479 -17.97 -9.39 8.74
CA VAL A 479 -18.96 -10.41 9.08
C VAL A 479 -18.21 -11.60 9.67
N LYS A 480 -18.67 -12.05 10.83
CA LYS A 480 -18.15 -13.20 11.55
C LYS A 480 -19.11 -14.38 11.35
N LEU A 481 -18.60 -15.50 10.85
CA LEU A 481 -19.40 -16.67 10.48
C LEU A 481 -18.74 -17.95 11.02
N ASP A 482 -19.50 -19.03 11.12
CA ASP A 482 -19.00 -20.35 11.53
C ASP A 482 -19.43 -21.45 10.55
N GLY A 483 -18.90 -22.67 10.74
CA GLY A 483 -19.24 -23.82 9.90
C GLY A 483 -20.58 -24.49 10.23
N ASP A 484 -21.46 -23.88 11.04
CA ASP A 484 -22.73 -24.47 11.52
C ASP A 484 -22.57 -25.88 12.12
N GLY A 485 -21.46 -26.12 12.84
CA GLY A 485 -21.13 -27.41 13.44
C GLY A 485 -20.80 -28.53 12.45
N MET A 486 -20.58 -28.21 11.16
CA MET A 486 -20.24 -29.22 10.17
C MET A 486 -18.82 -29.78 10.41
N ILE A 487 -18.72 -31.10 10.58
CA ILE A 487 -17.46 -31.82 10.77
C ILE A 487 -17.17 -32.66 9.53
N GLN A 488 -15.98 -32.49 8.94
CA GLN A 488 -15.53 -33.24 7.79
C GLN A 488 -14.40 -34.20 8.15
N THR A 489 -14.44 -35.43 7.63
CA THR A 489 -13.35 -36.40 7.82
C THR A 489 -12.48 -36.42 6.58
N LEU A 490 -11.28 -35.85 6.68
CA LEU A 490 -10.36 -35.70 5.56
C LEU A 490 -9.02 -36.37 5.85
N LYS A 491 -8.42 -36.93 4.81
CA LYS A 491 -6.98 -37.25 4.84
C LYS A 491 -6.23 -35.92 4.83
N PHE A 492 -5.39 -35.69 5.83
CA PHE A 492 -4.65 -34.44 5.97
C PHE A 492 -3.24 -34.70 6.49
N LYS A 493 -2.29 -33.89 6.01
CA LYS A 493 -0.89 -33.93 6.38
C LYS A 493 -0.52 -32.62 7.10
N PRO A 494 -0.42 -32.59 8.44
CA PRO A 494 -0.25 -31.35 9.19
C PRO A 494 1.08 -30.62 9.03
N ASN A 495 2.08 -31.26 8.41
CA ASN A 495 3.40 -30.69 8.15
C ASN A 495 3.60 -30.31 6.67
N ASP A 496 2.54 -30.35 5.87
CA ASP A 496 2.55 -29.88 4.50
C ASP A 496 1.83 -28.54 4.38
N ASN A 497 2.24 -27.74 3.41
CA ASN A 497 1.64 -26.43 3.15
C ASN A 497 0.13 -26.56 2.94
N ILE A 498 -0.59 -25.54 3.37
CA ILE A 498 -2.05 -25.54 3.36
C ILE A 498 -2.52 -24.54 2.31
N PHE A 499 -3.36 -25.00 1.40
CA PHE A 499 -4.13 -24.12 0.52
C PHE A 499 -5.45 -23.78 1.18
N PHE A 500 -5.75 -22.49 1.24
CA PHE A 500 -7.00 -21.95 1.74
C PHE A 500 -7.66 -21.09 0.65
N SER A 501 -8.96 -21.28 0.43
CA SER A 501 -9.72 -20.34 -0.40
C SER A 501 -11.18 -20.17 0.02
N VAL A 502 -11.75 -19.01 -0.31
CA VAL A 502 -13.16 -18.66 -0.05
C VAL A 502 -13.85 -18.33 -1.37
N ARG A 503 -14.95 -19.04 -1.67
CA ARG A 503 -15.72 -18.89 -2.91
C ARG A 503 -17.18 -18.55 -2.63
N LEU A 504 -17.78 -17.80 -3.54
CA LEU A 504 -19.20 -17.49 -3.55
C LEU A 504 -20.03 -18.69 -4.05
N PRO A 505 -21.37 -18.69 -3.86
CA PRO A 505 -22.26 -19.76 -4.32
C PRO A 505 -22.16 -20.11 -5.82
N ASN A 506 -21.76 -19.14 -6.63
CA ASN A 506 -21.57 -19.27 -8.08
C ASN A 506 -20.17 -19.78 -8.47
N GLY A 507 -19.28 -20.06 -7.51
CA GLY A 507 -17.93 -20.56 -7.74
C GLY A 507 -16.86 -19.46 -7.88
N ASP A 508 -17.28 -18.20 -7.98
CA ASP A 508 -16.35 -17.08 -8.04
C ASP A 508 -15.54 -16.97 -6.76
N LEU A 509 -14.27 -16.62 -6.91
CA LEU A 509 -13.42 -16.34 -5.77
C LEU A 509 -13.86 -15.03 -5.10
N PHE A 510 -13.98 -15.04 -3.77
CA PHE A 510 -14.34 -13.85 -3.00
C PHE A 510 -13.34 -12.71 -3.27
N LYS A 511 -13.79 -11.60 -3.83
CA LYS A 511 -12.93 -10.46 -4.17
C LYS A 511 -13.60 -9.17 -3.79
N THR A 512 -12.91 -8.35 -2.99
CA THR A 512 -13.35 -6.98 -2.70
C THR A 512 -13.08 -6.07 -3.90
N LEU A 513 -13.85 -4.99 -4.01
CA LEU A 513 -13.64 -3.91 -4.97
C LEU A 513 -12.33 -3.16 -4.68
N GLU A 514 -12.05 -2.97 -3.39
CA GLU A 514 -10.77 -2.46 -2.93
C GLU A 514 -9.68 -3.51 -3.17
N ALA A 515 -8.66 -3.13 -3.94
CA ALA A 515 -7.53 -4.00 -4.24
C ALA A 515 -6.48 -3.95 -3.11
N GLU A 516 -5.83 -5.08 -2.86
CA GLU A 516 -4.66 -5.13 -2.00
C GLU A 516 -3.49 -4.33 -2.60
N LYS A 517 -2.73 -3.67 -1.73
CA LYS A 517 -1.43 -3.12 -2.10
C LYS A 517 -0.33 -4.08 -1.64
N TYR A 518 0.60 -4.39 -2.53
CA TYR A 518 1.75 -5.24 -2.22
C TYR A 518 2.98 -4.41 -1.85
N SER A 519 4.13 -5.05 -1.64
CA SER A 519 5.38 -4.44 -1.18
C SER A 519 5.68 -3.09 -1.86
N PRO A 520 6.06 -2.03 -1.11
CA PRO A 520 6.43 -2.03 0.31
C PRO A 520 5.28 -1.77 1.29
N TYR A 521 4.05 -1.66 0.82
CA TYR A 521 2.92 -1.29 1.66
C TYR A 521 2.62 -2.39 2.68
N GLU A 522 2.12 -2.01 3.85
CA GLU A 522 1.56 -2.97 4.81
C GLU A 522 0.26 -3.60 4.26
N PRO A 523 -0.10 -4.82 4.69
CA PRO A 523 -1.39 -5.41 4.32
C PRO A 523 -2.53 -4.49 4.74
N ASN A 524 -3.52 -4.32 3.87
CA ASN A 524 -4.68 -3.51 4.19
C ASN A 524 -5.61 -4.26 5.17
N PRO A 525 -5.70 -3.87 6.46
CA PRO A 525 -6.45 -4.64 7.45
C PRO A 525 -7.95 -4.73 7.15
N ASP A 526 -8.48 -3.81 6.35
CA ASP A 526 -9.89 -3.71 6.02
C ASP A 526 -10.39 -4.79 5.02
N ILE A 527 -9.48 -5.53 4.39
CA ILE A 527 -9.79 -6.57 3.40
C ILE A 527 -9.19 -7.93 3.76
N GLN A 528 -8.51 -8.05 4.91
CA GLN A 528 -7.95 -9.33 5.35
C GLN A 528 -9.05 -10.28 5.85
N ILE A 529 -8.77 -11.56 5.68
CA ILE A 529 -9.56 -12.71 6.12
C ILE A 529 -8.75 -13.49 7.15
N SER A 530 -9.42 -13.94 8.21
CA SER A 530 -8.91 -14.93 9.16
C SER A 530 -9.90 -16.08 9.33
N ALA A 531 -9.40 -17.31 9.46
CA ALA A 531 -10.21 -18.49 9.71
C ALA A 531 -9.55 -19.39 10.76
N LEU A 532 -10.36 -19.95 11.67
CA LEU A 532 -9.92 -20.87 12.72
C LEU A 532 -10.55 -22.26 12.51
N PHE A 533 -9.70 -23.27 12.44
CA PHE A 533 -10.09 -24.66 12.26
C PHE A 533 -9.71 -25.52 13.46
N SER A 534 -10.57 -26.46 13.84
CA SER A 534 -10.28 -27.50 14.82
C SER A 534 -9.95 -28.81 14.10
N PHE A 535 -8.88 -29.48 14.53
CA PHE A 535 -8.38 -30.73 13.99
C PHE A 535 -8.30 -31.78 15.09
N LYS A 536 -8.97 -32.91 14.90
CA LYS A 536 -8.89 -34.07 15.79
C LYS A 536 -8.46 -35.31 14.99
N LYS A 537 -7.33 -35.90 15.37
CA LYS A 537 -6.84 -37.14 14.73
C LYS A 537 -7.76 -38.31 15.11
N LEU A 538 -8.11 -39.14 14.11
CA LEU A 538 -8.88 -40.36 14.29
C LEU A 538 -8.01 -41.56 14.67
#